data_AF-A0A2J8IAM4-F1
#
_entry.id   AF-A0A2J8IAM4-F1
#
_cell.length_a   1.000
_cell.length_b   1.000
_cell.length_c   1.000
_cell.angle_alpha   90.00
_cell.angle_beta   90.00
_cell.angle_gamma   90.00
#
_symmetry.space_group_name_H-M   'P 1'
#
loop_
_entity.id
_entity.type
_entity.pdbx_description
1 polymer ?
#
loop_
_entity_poly.entity_id
_entity_poly.type
_entity_poly.pdbx_seq_one_letter_code
_entity_poly.pdbx_strand_id
1 'polypeptide(L)'
;MTSVARHPARRRGLAGHIPSPGFETFGSIFGFIYTFLAGNVLLALANAPLVLCLALVADPVAAWPFFLALSVTVPPSLAGLFAAFKGLNDDGSAVKPVVSFLRGYRNAFRRSAPLGLAAVAVLLFLGVDLVIVRSMPAAAVLVPVIVVAAAVTVSVAVLAIAGVVLLPDAGFRSLLKASLYLCVQRWYLTLALLVLLGIIVSAALVQPVLGVALAPAPLLFVVWSNAAYAFHAALRTP
;
A
#
# COMPACT_ATOMS: atom_id res chain seq x y z
N MET A 1 -8.71 17.44 -75.48
CA MET A 1 -8.90 17.51 -74.03
C MET A 1 -8.59 16.15 -73.43
N THR A 2 -7.47 16.01 -72.72
CA THR A 2 -7.25 15.13 -71.55
C THR A 2 -5.75 15.19 -71.19
N SER A 3 -5.45 16.19 -70.36
CA SER A 3 -4.15 16.36 -69.69
C SER A 3 -4.06 15.32 -68.57
N VAL A 4 -3.11 14.38 -68.67
CA VAL A 4 -2.82 13.43 -67.60
C VAL A 4 -1.88 14.12 -66.60
N ALA A 5 -2.46 14.52 -65.47
CA ALA A 5 -1.77 15.16 -64.38
C ALA A 5 -0.78 14.20 -63.70
N ARG A 6 0.45 14.68 -63.47
CA ARG A 6 1.50 13.99 -62.73
C ARG A 6 1.10 13.85 -61.26
N HIS A 7 1.15 12.64 -60.71
CA HIS A 7 1.06 12.41 -59.27
C HIS A 7 2.24 13.06 -58.52
N PRO A 8 2.02 13.93 -57.53
CA PRO A 8 3.09 14.35 -56.64
C PRO A 8 3.40 13.23 -55.65
N ALA A 9 4.67 12.80 -55.64
CA ALA A 9 5.22 11.89 -54.65
C ALA A 9 5.03 12.47 -53.24
N ARG A 10 4.21 11.79 -52.43
CA ARG A 10 3.97 12.12 -51.03
C ARG A 10 5.28 11.88 -50.25
N ARG A 11 6.06 12.95 -50.04
CA ARG A 11 7.18 12.95 -49.10
C ARG A 11 6.62 12.64 -47.71
N ARG A 12 6.63 11.37 -47.31
CA ARG A 12 6.50 10.96 -45.90
C ARG A 12 7.69 11.57 -45.17
N GLY A 13 7.44 12.62 -44.41
CA GLY A 13 8.39 13.14 -43.44
C GLY A 13 8.70 12.02 -42.44
N LEU A 14 9.82 11.35 -42.65
CA LEU A 14 10.54 10.60 -41.62
C LEU A 14 11.13 11.63 -40.65
N ALA A 15 10.27 12.35 -39.94
CA ALA A 15 10.67 13.01 -38.71
C ALA A 15 10.81 11.88 -37.69
N GLY A 16 11.98 11.25 -37.70
CA GLY A 16 12.39 10.34 -36.65
C GLY A 16 12.18 11.05 -35.32
N HIS A 17 11.22 10.56 -34.55
CA HIS A 17 11.12 10.86 -33.14
C HIS A 17 12.41 10.28 -32.55
N ILE A 18 13.44 11.12 -32.42
CA ILE A 18 14.65 10.75 -31.69
C ILE A 18 14.17 10.65 -30.24
N PRO A 19 14.05 9.45 -29.65
CA PRO A 19 13.77 9.35 -28.23
C PRO A 19 14.98 9.99 -27.57
N SER A 20 14.78 11.14 -26.95
CA SER A 20 15.83 11.72 -26.11
C SER A 20 15.67 11.05 -24.75
N PRO A 21 16.48 10.02 -24.42
CA PRO A 21 16.27 9.23 -23.20
C PRO A 21 16.29 10.10 -21.94
N GLY A 22 16.89 11.29 -22.01
CA GLY A 22 16.83 12.29 -20.94
C GLY A 22 15.41 12.74 -20.59
N PHE A 23 14.63 13.25 -21.54
CA PHE A 23 13.33 13.87 -21.23
C PHE A 23 12.29 12.87 -20.70
N GLU A 24 12.25 11.66 -21.26
CA GLU A 24 11.37 10.58 -20.79
C GLU A 24 11.79 10.08 -19.39
N THR A 25 13.10 9.91 -19.16
CA THR A 25 13.62 9.49 -17.85
C THR A 25 13.39 10.56 -16.78
N PHE A 26 13.63 11.85 -17.11
CA PHE A 26 13.34 12.96 -16.20
C PHE A 26 11.84 13.04 -15.88
N GLY A 27 10.97 12.93 -16.89
CA GLY A 27 9.53 12.91 -16.70
C GLY A 27 9.08 11.77 -15.77
N SER A 28 9.67 10.59 -15.92
CA SER A 28 9.38 9.45 -15.03
C SER A 28 9.85 9.70 -13.60
N ILE A 29 11.08 10.16 -13.39
CA ILE A 29 11.62 10.47 -12.06
C ILE A 29 10.75 11.52 -11.35
N PHE A 30 10.37 12.59 -12.04
CA PHE A 30 9.47 13.61 -11.49
C PHE A 30 8.09 13.04 -11.16
N GLY A 31 7.55 12.14 -12.00
CA GLY A 31 6.30 11.43 -11.73
C GLY A 31 6.35 10.60 -10.44
N PHE A 32 7.46 9.89 -10.21
CA PHE A 32 7.71 9.15 -8.97
C PHE A 32 7.80 10.08 -7.75
N ILE A 33 8.64 11.10 -7.82
CA ILE A 33 8.83 12.06 -6.72
C ILE A 33 7.50 12.73 -6.37
N TYR A 34 6.77 13.22 -7.36
CA TYR A 34 5.48 13.88 -7.16
C TYR A 34 4.44 12.92 -6.57
N THR A 35 4.37 11.68 -7.07
CA THR A 35 3.44 10.68 -6.54
C THR A 35 3.77 10.29 -5.10
N PHE A 36 5.05 10.16 -4.75
CA PHE A 36 5.45 9.86 -3.38
C PHE A 36 5.17 11.03 -2.43
N LEU A 37 5.48 12.26 -2.85
CA LEU A 37 5.20 13.45 -2.04
C LEU A 37 3.70 13.65 -1.84
N ALA A 38 2.93 13.63 -2.93
CA ALA A 38 1.47 13.75 -2.88
C ALA A 38 0.85 12.57 -2.10
N GLY A 39 1.37 11.36 -2.30
CA GLY A 39 0.93 10.15 -1.60
C GLY A 39 1.12 10.25 -0.10
N ASN A 40 2.27 10.71 0.37
CA ASN A 40 2.52 10.95 1.80
C ASN A 40 1.57 12.00 2.38
N VAL A 41 1.39 13.14 1.70
CA VAL A 41 0.48 14.21 2.16
C VAL A 41 -0.95 13.68 2.25
N LEU A 42 -1.44 12.98 1.23
CA LEU A 42 -2.79 12.41 1.23
C LEU A 42 -2.96 11.32 2.28
N LEU A 43 -1.92 10.50 2.50
CA LEU A 43 -1.92 9.48 3.56
C LEU A 43 -1.98 10.15 4.94
N ALA A 44 -1.18 11.20 5.17
CA ALA A 44 -1.20 11.95 6.42
C ALA A 44 -2.55 12.63 6.66
N LEU A 45 -3.16 13.21 5.62
CA LEU A 45 -4.49 13.83 5.69
C LEU A 45 -5.60 12.79 5.93
N ALA A 46 -5.56 11.65 5.24
CA ALA A 46 -6.55 10.59 5.43
C ALA A 46 -6.46 9.96 6.84
N ASN A 47 -5.26 9.94 7.42
CA ASN A 47 -5.00 9.47 8.77
C ASN A 47 -4.81 10.62 9.76
N ALA A 48 -5.27 11.83 9.45
CA ALA A 48 -5.14 13.01 10.29
C ALA A 48 -5.57 12.79 11.75
N PRO A 49 -6.69 12.12 12.08
CA PRO A 49 -7.04 11.89 13.49
C PRO A 49 -5.98 11.04 14.21
N LEU A 50 -5.42 10.04 13.55
CA LEU A 50 -4.35 9.21 14.11
C LEU A 50 -3.06 10.01 14.30
N VAL A 51 -2.64 10.77 13.28
CA VAL A 51 -1.41 11.58 13.33
C VAL A 51 -1.51 12.66 14.40
N LEU A 52 -2.65 13.33 14.49
CA LEU A 52 -2.89 14.37 15.48
C LEU A 52 -2.86 13.78 16.90
N CYS A 53 -3.54 12.67 17.14
CA CYS A 53 -3.49 11.99 18.44
C CYS A 53 -2.08 11.52 18.80
N LEU A 54 -1.29 11.00 17.84
CA LEU A 54 0.10 10.60 18.09
C LEU A 54 0.98 11.80 18.44
N ALA A 55 0.72 12.97 17.84
CA ALA A 55 1.46 14.19 18.14
C ALA A 55 1.09 14.81 19.50
N LEU A 56 -0.12 14.56 20.00
CA LEU A 56 -0.64 15.17 21.24
C LEU A 56 -0.49 14.28 22.48
N VAL A 57 -0.38 12.96 22.33
CA VAL A 57 -0.29 12.02 23.45
C VAL A 57 1.19 11.75 23.79
N ALA A 58 1.58 12.00 25.04
CA ALA A 58 2.95 11.84 25.51
C ALA A 58 3.43 10.38 25.52
N ASP A 59 2.56 9.43 25.88
CA ASP A 59 2.86 7.99 25.85
C ASP A 59 1.84 7.24 24.97
N PRO A 60 2.10 7.10 23.67
CA PRO A 60 1.20 6.39 22.77
C PRO A 60 1.17 4.87 23.02
N VAL A 61 2.19 4.31 23.66
CA VAL A 61 2.28 2.86 23.93
C VAL A 61 1.37 2.46 25.08
N ALA A 62 1.23 3.33 26.09
CA ALA A 62 0.28 3.13 27.18
C ALA A 62 -1.18 3.15 26.69
N ALA A 63 -1.51 3.97 25.68
CA ALA A 63 -2.85 4.10 25.11
C ALA A 63 -3.06 3.20 23.87
N TRP A 64 -2.42 2.03 23.82
CA TRP A 64 -2.42 1.16 22.64
C TRP A 64 -3.82 0.81 22.09
N PRO A 65 -4.89 0.53 22.88
CA PRO A 65 -6.19 0.17 22.30
C PRO A 65 -6.82 1.34 21.54
N PHE A 66 -6.61 2.55 22.03
CA PHE A 66 -7.11 3.78 21.42
C PHE A 66 -6.43 4.05 20.08
N PHE A 67 -5.09 3.94 20.01
CA PHE A 67 -4.35 4.09 18.76
C PHE A 67 -4.65 2.98 17.76
N LEU A 68 -4.87 1.76 18.23
CA LEU A 68 -5.26 0.63 17.40
C LEU A 68 -6.67 0.81 16.83
N ALA A 69 -7.62 1.35 17.60
CA ALA A 69 -8.93 1.73 17.09
C ALA A 69 -8.84 2.86 16.04
N LEU A 70 -8.02 3.88 16.28
CA LEU A 70 -7.76 4.96 15.32
C LEU A 70 -7.14 4.47 14.01
N SER A 71 -6.43 3.34 14.03
CA SER A 71 -5.81 2.75 12.83
C SER A 71 -6.81 2.23 11.80
N VAL A 72 -8.12 2.23 12.10
CA VAL A 72 -9.19 1.86 11.16
C VAL A 72 -9.24 2.75 9.90
N THR A 73 -8.62 3.93 9.93
CA THR A 73 -8.47 4.84 8.79
C THR A 73 -7.32 4.45 7.84
N VAL A 74 -6.39 3.61 8.29
CA VAL A 74 -5.22 3.16 7.52
C VAL A 74 -5.62 2.28 6.32
N PRO A 75 -6.53 1.29 6.46
CA PRO A 75 -6.92 0.40 5.36
C PRO A 75 -7.49 1.09 4.10
N PRO A 76 -8.46 2.03 4.19
CA PRO A 76 -8.92 2.74 2.99
C PRO A 76 -7.87 3.70 2.42
N SER A 77 -7.02 4.31 3.26
CA SER A 77 -5.94 5.19 2.79
C SER A 77 -4.82 4.42 2.08
N LEU A 78 -4.48 3.22 2.54
CA LEU A 78 -3.59 2.28 1.84
C LEU A 78 -4.15 1.90 0.46
N ALA A 79 -5.45 1.61 0.36
CA ALA A 79 -6.07 1.28 -0.92
C ALA A 79 -5.99 2.44 -1.93
N GLY A 80 -6.20 3.68 -1.46
CA GLY A 80 -5.99 4.87 -2.28
C GLY A 80 -4.54 5.00 -2.77
N LEU A 81 -3.58 4.82 -1.86
CA LEU A 81 -2.15 4.93 -2.19
C LEU A 81 -1.71 3.84 -3.18
N PHE A 82 -2.12 2.60 -2.97
CA PHE A 82 -1.84 1.49 -3.88
C PHE A 82 -2.48 1.70 -5.26
N ALA A 83 -3.64 2.35 -5.35
CA ALA A 83 -4.23 2.70 -6.63
C ALA A 83 -3.42 3.79 -7.36
N ALA A 84 -2.86 4.75 -6.62
CA ALA A 84 -1.94 5.74 -7.19
C ALA A 84 -0.63 5.09 -7.68
N PHE A 85 -0.08 4.12 -6.94
CA PHE A 85 1.11 3.35 -7.35
C PHE A 85 0.85 2.48 -8.58
N LYS A 86 -0.31 1.83 -8.66
CA LYS A 86 -0.73 1.08 -9.85
C LYS A 86 -0.77 2.00 -11.07
N GLY A 87 -1.43 3.15 -10.97
CA GLY A 87 -1.46 4.13 -12.06
C GLY A 87 -0.08 4.65 -12.46
N LEU A 88 0.81 4.90 -11.48
CA LEU A 88 2.19 5.31 -11.72
C LEU A 88 2.99 4.24 -12.48
N ASN A 89 2.84 2.97 -12.09
CA ASN A 89 3.52 1.85 -12.71
C ASN A 89 3.01 1.53 -14.13
N ASP A 90 1.73 1.77 -14.39
CA ASP A 90 1.10 1.49 -15.69
C ASP A 90 1.35 2.63 -16.72
N ASP A 91 1.29 3.90 -16.32
CA ASP A 91 1.31 5.06 -17.23
C ASP A 91 2.62 5.90 -17.20
N GLY A 92 3.53 5.64 -16.25
CA GLY A 92 4.95 6.08 -16.27
C GLY A 92 5.30 7.57 -16.11
N SER A 93 4.45 8.53 -16.52
CA SER A 93 4.82 9.97 -16.48
C SER A 93 3.68 11.00 -16.41
N ALA A 94 2.45 10.68 -16.83
CA ALA A 94 1.32 11.64 -16.89
C ALA A 94 0.25 11.41 -15.80
N VAL A 95 0.66 10.94 -14.62
CA VAL A 95 -0.30 10.50 -13.60
C VAL A 95 -0.78 11.67 -12.75
N LYS A 96 -2.09 11.73 -12.53
CA LYS A 96 -2.73 12.60 -11.54
C LYS A 96 -2.84 11.82 -10.22
N PRO A 97 -1.81 11.81 -9.34
CA PRO A 97 -1.75 10.95 -8.16
C PRO A 97 -2.90 11.23 -7.20
N VAL A 98 -3.29 12.50 -7.05
CA VAL A 98 -4.40 12.91 -6.18
C VAL A 98 -5.73 12.30 -6.64
N VAL A 99 -6.01 12.35 -7.94
CA VAL A 99 -7.25 11.79 -8.51
C VAL A 99 -7.24 10.26 -8.39
N SER A 100 -6.10 9.64 -8.67
CA SER A 100 -5.95 8.18 -8.55
C SER A 100 -6.11 7.71 -7.11
N PHE A 101 -5.54 8.44 -6.15
CA PHE A 101 -5.70 8.18 -4.72
C PHE A 101 -7.16 8.30 -4.30
N LEU A 102 -7.84 9.42 -4.60
CA LEU A 102 -9.22 9.65 -4.19
C LEU A 102 -10.19 8.64 -4.81
N ARG A 103 -9.98 8.32 -6.10
CA ARG A 103 -10.78 7.31 -6.80
C ARG A 103 -10.55 5.92 -6.20
N GLY A 104 -9.30 5.55 -5.94
CA GLY A 104 -8.93 4.30 -5.28
C GLY A 104 -9.52 4.20 -3.89
N TYR A 105 -9.36 5.24 -3.08
CA TYR A 105 -9.92 5.36 -1.74
C TYR A 105 -11.43 5.14 -1.75
N ARG A 106 -12.17 5.88 -2.59
CA ARG A 106 -13.63 5.79 -2.66
C ARG A 106 -14.12 4.44 -3.16
N ASN A 107 -13.50 3.90 -4.20
CA ASN A 107 -13.93 2.64 -4.81
C ASN A 107 -13.60 1.43 -3.93
N ALA A 108 -12.44 1.46 -3.26
CA ALA A 108 -12.03 0.39 -2.38
C ALA A 108 -12.65 0.49 -0.98
N PHE A 109 -13.15 1.65 -0.55
CA PHE A 109 -13.66 1.89 0.80
C PHE A 109 -14.58 0.77 1.31
N ARG A 110 -15.59 0.39 0.51
CA ARG A 110 -16.57 -0.65 0.89
C ARG A 110 -15.96 -2.04 1.07
N ARG A 111 -14.83 -2.32 0.43
CA ARG A 111 -14.12 -3.61 0.48
C ARG A 111 -12.95 -3.58 1.47
N SER A 112 -12.24 -2.48 1.60
CA SER A 112 -11.08 -2.33 2.48
C SER A 112 -11.46 -1.96 3.92
N ALA A 113 -12.54 -1.19 4.14
CA ALA A 113 -13.01 -0.86 5.48
C ALA A 113 -13.36 -2.10 6.33
N PRO A 114 -14.13 -3.09 5.87
CA PRO A 114 -14.41 -4.28 6.68
C PRO A 114 -13.17 -5.14 6.92
N LEU A 115 -12.22 -5.21 5.98
CA LEU A 115 -10.92 -5.87 6.20
C LEU A 115 -10.15 -5.18 7.32
N GLY A 116 -10.12 -3.86 7.26
CA GLY A 116 -9.51 -3.02 8.27
C GLY A 116 -10.08 -3.21 9.65
N LEU A 117 -11.41 -3.13 9.75
CA LEU A 117 -12.13 -3.30 11.00
C LEU A 117 -11.94 -4.71 11.57
N ALA A 118 -12.00 -5.74 10.72
CA ALA A 118 -11.73 -7.12 11.15
C ALA A 118 -10.28 -7.28 11.66
N ALA A 119 -9.30 -6.71 10.96
CA ALA A 119 -7.90 -6.76 11.40
C ALA A 119 -7.70 -6.02 12.74
N VAL A 120 -8.27 -4.83 12.89
CA VAL A 120 -8.25 -4.06 14.15
C VAL A 120 -8.90 -4.86 15.28
N ALA A 121 -10.06 -5.47 15.06
CA ALA A 121 -10.74 -6.29 16.06
C ALA A 121 -9.90 -7.50 16.49
N VAL A 122 -9.30 -8.21 15.54
CA VAL A 122 -8.40 -9.34 15.83
C VAL A 122 -7.17 -8.88 16.59
N LEU A 123 -6.55 -7.77 16.19
CA LEU A 123 -5.38 -7.23 16.88
C LEU A 123 -5.70 -6.70 18.28
N LEU A 124 -6.89 -6.14 18.51
CA LEU A 124 -7.37 -5.79 19.86
C LEU A 124 -7.50 -7.04 20.73
N PHE A 125 -8.14 -8.09 20.20
CA PHE A 125 -8.30 -9.36 20.91
C PHE A 125 -6.95 -9.97 21.27
N LEU A 126 -6.04 -10.09 20.29
CA LEU A 126 -4.68 -10.58 20.51
C LEU A 126 -3.89 -9.69 21.48
N GLY A 127 -4.09 -8.37 21.45
CA GLY A 127 -3.46 -7.43 22.39
C GLY A 127 -3.95 -7.64 23.83
N VAL A 128 -5.25 -7.84 24.02
CA VAL A 128 -5.82 -8.18 25.34
C VAL A 128 -5.30 -9.53 25.82
N ASP A 129 -5.29 -10.54 24.95
CA ASP A 129 -4.74 -11.87 25.26
C ASP A 129 -3.27 -11.76 25.67
N LEU A 130 -2.48 -10.93 24.98
CA LEU A 130 -1.07 -10.72 25.31
C LEU A 130 -0.89 -10.12 26.71
N VAL A 131 -1.74 -9.18 27.11
CA VAL A 131 -1.71 -8.57 28.46
C VAL A 131 -2.03 -9.62 29.52
N ILE A 132 -3.04 -10.46 29.26
CA ILE A 132 -3.47 -11.53 30.18
C ILE A 132 -2.39 -12.62 30.30
N VAL A 133 -1.82 -13.06 29.17
CA VAL A 133 -0.84 -14.15 29.12
C VAL A 133 0.46 -13.81 29.83
N ARG A 134 0.85 -12.53 29.92
CA ARG A 134 2.08 -12.11 30.60
C ARG A 134 2.14 -12.46 32.07
N SER A 135 1.00 -12.65 32.74
CA SER A 135 0.94 -13.07 34.14
C SER A 135 0.83 -14.59 34.32
N MET A 136 0.77 -15.36 33.22
CA MET A 136 0.61 -16.81 33.26
C MET A 136 1.97 -17.54 33.26
N PRO A 137 2.08 -18.72 33.90
CA PRO A 137 3.28 -19.56 33.84
C PRO A 137 3.68 -19.97 32.41
N ALA A 138 2.70 -20.05 31.50
CA ALA A 138 2.90 -20.42 30.10
C ALA A 138 3.30 -19.25 29.17
N ALA A 139 3.62 -18.08 29.72
CA ALA A 139 3.93 -16.87 28.93
C ALA A 139 5.03 -17.09 27.88
N ALA A 140 6.06 -17.88 28.20
CA ALA A 140 7.20 -18.13 27.31
C ALA A 140 6.81 -18.74 25.95
N VAL A 141 5.71 -19.51 25.89
CA VAL A 141 5.24 -20.17 24.65
C VAL A 141 4.12 -19.36 24.00
N LEU A 142 3.18 -18.85 24.80
CA LEU A 142 2.00 -18.15 24.28
C LEU A 142 2.34 -16.77 23.71
N VAL A 143 3.31 -16.05 24.28
CA VAL A 143 3.70 -14.72 23.79
C VAL A 143 4.21 -14.78 22.34
N PRO A 144 5.18 -15.63 21.97
CA PRO A 144 5.59 -15.78 20.57
C PRO A 144 4.45 -16.14 19.62
N VAL A 145 3.53 -17.03 20.04
CA VAL A 145 2.38 -17.45 19.22
C VAL A 145 1.46 -16.26 18.95
N ILE A 146 1.16 -15.45 19.96
CA ILE A 146 0.32 -14.24 19.80
C ILE A 146 1.01 -13.22 18.88
N VAL A 147 2.32 -13.03 19.03
CA VAL A 147 3.10 -12.12 18.16
C VAL A 147 3.07 -12.59 16.71
N VAL A 148 3.26 -13.89 16.46
CA VAL A 148 3.17 -14.46 15.10
C VAL A 148 1.75 -14.31 14.54
N ALA A 149 0.72 -14.57 15.35
CA ALA A 149 -0.67 -14.37 14.93
C ALA A 149 -0.94 -12.91 14.53
N ALA A 150 -0.48 -11.94 15.33
CA ALA A 150 -0.61 -10.52 15.02
C ALA A 150 0.13 -10.14 13.73
N ALA A 151 1.36 -10.63 13.55
CA ALA A 151 2.15 -10.41 12.35
C ALA A 151 1.47 -10.97 11.09
N VAL A 152 0.88 -12.17 11.19
CA VAL A 152 0.08 -12.76 10.11
C VAL A 152 -1.17 -11.94 9.82
N THR A 153 -1.90 -11.48 10.84
CA THR A 153 -3.08 -10.62 10.67
C THR A 153 -2.75 -9.34 9.91
N VAL A 154 -1.68 -8.64 10.30
CA VAL A 154 -1.22 -7.42 9.61
C VAL A 154 -0.84 -7.73 8.17
N SER A 155 -0.06 -8.78 7.95
CA SER A 155 0.41 -9.18 6.61
C SER A 155 -0.75 -9.53 5.67
N VAL A 156 -1.70 -10.34 6.16
CA VAL A 156 -2.90 -10.72 5.41
C VAL A 156 -3.76 -9.51 5.09
N ALA A 157 -3.96 -8.59 6.05
CA ALA A 157 -4.75 -7.38 5.84
C ALA A 157 -4.13 -6.51 4.72
N VAL A 158 -2.82 -6.25 4.78
CA VAL A 158 -2.12 -5.43 3.80
C VAL A 158 -2.12 -6.08 2.42
N LEU A 159 -1.86 -7.39 2.33
CA LEU A 159 -1.94 -8.12 1.06
C LEU A 159 -3.37 -8.15 0.50
N ALA A 160 -4.39 -8.30 1.34
CA ALA A 160 -5.78 -8.29 0.89
C ALA A 160 -6.18 -6.91 0.36
N ILE A 161 -5.74 -5.83 1.02
CA ILE A 161 -5.96 -4.45 0.56
C ILE A 161 -5.26 -4.21 -0.78
N ALA A 162 -4.01 -4.65 -0.94
CA ALA A 162 -3.31 -4.61 -2.22
C ALA A 162 -4.07 -5.43 -3.29
N GLY A 163 -4.55 -6.61 -2.93
CA GLY A 163 -5.36 -7.48 -3.79
C GLY A 163 -6.65 -6.84 -4.28
N VAL A 164 -7.35 -6.06 -3.44
CA VAL A 164 -8.56 -5.31 -3.85
C VAL A 164 -8.25 -4.31 -4.98
N VAL A 165 -7.04 -3.73 -5.00
CA VAL A 165 -6.61 -2.76 -6.02
C VAL A 165 -6.05 -3.46 -7.26
N LEU A 166 -5.28 -4.54 -7.06
CA LEU A 166 -4.63 -5.28 -8.13
C LEU A 166 -5.65 -6.11 -8.93
N LEU A 167 -6.60 -6.77 -8.24
CA LEU A 167 -7.60 -7.67 -8.79
C LEU A 167 -9.03 -7.20 -8.45
N PRO A 168 -9.55 -6.16 -9.12
CA PRO A 168 -10.86 -5.59 -8.81
C PRO A 168 -12.02 -6.59 -8.97
N ASP A 169 -11.88 -7.56 -9.88
CA ASP A 169 -12.92 -8.55 -10.18
C ASP A 169 -12.91 -9.76 -9.23
N ALA A 170 -11.88 -9.90 -8.38
CA ALA A 170 -11.78 -11.03 -7.46
C ALA A 170 -12.79 -10.94 -6.30
N GLY A 171 -13.31 -12.09 -5.89
CA GLY A 171 -14.17 -12.23 -4.73
C GLY A 171 -13.42 -11.96 -3.42
N PHE A 172 -14.13 -11.45 -2.42
CA PHE A 172 -13.54 -11.15 -1.10
C PHE A 172 -12.90 -12.38 -0.43
N ARG A 173 -13.59 -13.54 -0.49
CA ARG A 173 -13.12 -14.79 0.09
C ARG A 173 -11.90 -15.35 -0.64
N SER A 174 -11.83 -15.19 -1.96
CA SER A 174 -10.67 -15.65 -2.73
C SER A 174 -9.46 -14.78 -2.47
N LEU A 175 -9.64 -13.45 -2.36
CA LEU A 175 -8.57 -12.54 -1.96
C LEU A 175 -8.00 -12.92 -0.58
N LEU A 176 -8.85 -13.13 0.42
CA LEU A 176 -8.38 -13.47 1.76
C LEU A 176 -7.63 -14.81 1.80
N LYS A 177 -8.14 -15.84 1.11
CA LYS A 177 -7.46 -17.14 0.99
C LYS A 177 -6.12 -17.00 0.27
N ALA A 178 -6.08 -16.24 -0.83
CA ALA A 178 -4.86 -16.00 -1.58
C ALA A 178 -3.83 -15.24 -0.74
N SER A 179 -4.23 -14.20 -0.01
CA SER A 179 -3.35 -13.45 0.89
C SER A 179 -2.79 -14.33 2.00
N LEU A 180 -3.61 -15.19 2.61
CA LEU A 180 -3.15 -16.13 3.63
C LEU A 180 -2.17 -17.16 3.06
N TYR A 181 -2.48 -17.71 1.88
CA TYR A 181 -1.59 -18.65 1.19
C TYR A 181 -0.25 -17.99 0.83
N LEU A 182 -0.26 -16.76 0.31
CA LEU A 182 0.95 -16.02 -0.05
C LEU A 182 1.81 -15.69 1.18
N CYS A 183 1.20 -15.39 2.33
CA CYS A 183 1.93 -15.18 3.58
C CYS A 183 2.79 -16.40 3.98
N VAL A 184 2.25 -17.61 3.79
CA VAL A 184 2.94 -18.85 4.17
C VAL A 184 3.92 -19.29 3.09
N GLN A 185 3.49 -19.28 1.83
CA GLN A 185 4.30 -19.76 0.71
C GLN A 185 5.53 -18.87 0.46
N ARG A 186 5.39 -17.55 0.64
CA ARG A 186 6.45 -16.56 0.40
C ARG A 186 6.80 -15.79 1.66
N TRP A 187 7.10 -16.52 2.73
CA TRP A 187 7.43 -15.97 4.05
C TRP A 187 8.51 -14.87 4.00
N TYR A 188 9.47 -14.96 3.07
CA TYR A 188 10.53 -13.97 2.89
C TYR A 188 9.99 -12.59 2.44
N LEU A 189 8.96 -12.57 1.58
CA LEU A 189 8.27 -11.32 1.19
C LEU A 189 7.43 -10.78 2.34
N THR A 190 6.82 -11.67 3.12
CA THR A 190 6.06 -11.31 4.32
C THR A 190 6.95 -10.68 5.38
N LEU A 191 8.13 -11.24 5.60
CA LEU A 191 9.11 -10.69 6.54
C LEU A 191 9.60 -9.32 6.06
N ALA A 192 9.92 -9.17 4.78
CA ALA A 192 10.29 -7.87 4.20
C ALA A 192 9.16 -6.83 4.36
N LEU A 193 7.91 -7.20 4.11
CA LEU A 193 6.73 -6.36 4.34
C LEU A 193 6.65 -5.92 5.80
N LEU A 194 6.79 -6.85 6.75
CA LEU A 194 6.72 -6.56 8.18
C LEU A 194 7.85 -5.63 8.62
N VAL A 195 9.06 -5.80 8.11
CA VAL A 195 10.19 -4.91 8.38
C VAL A 195 9.91 -3.50 7.87
N LEU A 196 9.42 -3.35 6.64
CA LEU A 196 9.09 -2.04 6.06
C LEU A 196 7.97 -1.34 6.84
N LEU A 197 6.92 -2.07 7.22
CA LEU A 197 5.86 -1.53 8.08
C LEU A 197 6.39 -1.17 9.48
N GLY A 198 7.26 -2.00 10.05
CA GLY A 198 7.91 -1.74 11.33
C GLY A 198 8.74 -0.46 11.31
N ILE A 199 9.45 -0.18 10.20
CA ILE A 199 10.18 1.07 9.99
C ILE A 199 9.21 2.26 9.96
N ILE A 200 8.09 2.16 9.22
CA ILE A 200 7.08 3.22 9.17
C ILE A 200 6.49 3.51 10.56
N VAL A 201 6.10 2.46 11.29
CA VAL A 201 5.54 2.59 12.64
C VAL A 201 6.57 3.19 13.59
N SER A 202 7.82 2.72 13.55
CA SER A 202 8.89 3.24 14.40
C SER A 202 9.17 4.72 14.10
N ALA A 203 9.22 5.10 12.82
CA ALA A 203 9.40 6.50 12.42
C ALA A 203 8.23 7.38 12.90
N ALA A 204 7.00 6.89 12.80
CA ALA A 204 5.81 7.60 13.28
C ALA A 204 5.77 7.74 14.82
N LEU A 205 6.34 6.80 15.57
CA LEU A 205 6.43 6.90 17.03
C LEU A 205 7.55 7.86 17.48
N VAL A 206 8.67 7.91 16.77
CA VAL A 206 9.81 8.79 17.12
C VAL A 206 9.55 10.23 16.67
N GLN A 207 9.01 10.42 15.46
CA GLN A 207 8.62 11.73 14.93
C GLN A 207 7.28 11.64 14.19
N PRO A 208 6.14 11.86 14.86
CA PRO A 208 4.81 11.67 14.26
C PRO A 208 4.59 12.46 12.97
N VAL A 209 5.00 13.73 12.93
CA VAL A 209 4.76 14.60 11.77
C VAL A 209 5.69 14.22 10.61
N LEU A 210 7.01 14.18 10.85
CA LEU A 210 7.99 13.92 9.80
C LEU A 210 8.00 12.46 9.34
N GLY A 211 7.85 11.54 10.29
CA GLY A 211 7.79 10.10 10.05
C GLY A 211 6.59 9.69 9.20
N VAL A 212 5.45 10.36 9.34
CA VAL A 212 4.27 10.10 8.48
C VAL A 212 4.31 10.91 7.18
N ALA A 213 4.93 12.09 7.16
CA ALA A 213 4.94 12.96 5.98
C ALA A 213 5.98 12.58 4.91
N LEU A 214 7.02 11.80 5.22
CA LEU A 214 8.13 11.57 4.28
C LEU A 214 8.41 10.09 4.01
N ALA A 215 8.39 9.25 5.06
CA ALA A 215 8.79 7.85 4.95
C ALA A 215 7.77 6.89 4.32
N PRO A 216 6.43 7.02 4.50
CA PRO A 216 5.52 5.93 4.18
C PRO A 216 5.44 5.60 2.69
N ALA A 217 5.31 6.59 1.80
CA ALA A 217 5.08 6.36 0.38
C ALA A 217 6.16 5.51 -0.31
N PRO A 218 7.47 5.82 -0.22
CA PRO A 218 8.48 4.97 -0.85
C PRO A 218 8.54 3.55 -0.25
N LEU A 219 8.38 3.41 1.07
CA LEU A 219 8.39 2.11 1.73
C LEU A 219 7.14 1.28 1.36
N LEU A 220 5.97 1.92 1.31
CA LEU A 220 4.72 1.30 0.89
C LEU A 220 4.70 1.00 -0.61
N PHE A 221 5.45 1.74 -1.43
CA PHE A 221 5.63 1.40 -2.83
C PHE A 221 6.34 0.06 -2.96
N VAL A 222 7.42 -0.18 -2.20
CA VAL A 222 8.10 -1.49 -2.17
C VAL A 222 7.16 -2.59 -1.66
N VAL A 223 6.38 -2.34 -0.62
CA VAL A 223 5.37 -3.28 -0.12
C VAL A 223 4.34 -3.63 -1.21
N TRP A 224 3.85 -2.62 -1.93
CA TRP A 224 2.92 -2.80 -3.03
C TRP A 224 3.54 -3.57 -4.20
N SER A 225 4.76 -3.25 -4.60
CA SER A 225 5.49 -3.96 -5.65
C SER A 225 5.71 -5.43 -5.28
N ASN A 226 6.05 -5.72 -4.02
CA ASN A 226 6.17 -7.09 -3.50
C ASN A 226 4.82 -7.84 -3.59
N ALA A 227 3.72 -7.18 -3.22
CA ALA A 227 2.38 -7.76 -3.32
C ALA A 227 1.99 -8.02 -4.79
N ALA A 228 2.23 -7.07 -5.69
CA ALA A 228 1.96 -7.21 -7.12
C ALA A 228 2.74 -8.39 -7.71
N TYR A 229 4.03 -8.49 -7.39
CA TYR A 229 4.86 -9.62 -7.79
C TYR A 229 4.31 -10.95 -7.26
N ALA A 230 3.93 -11.02 -5.98
CA ALA A 230 3.41 -12.23 -5.36
C ALA A 230 2.10 -12.71 -6.01
N PHE A 231 1.16 -11.80 -6.27
CA PHE A 231 -0.09 -12.13 -6.95
C PHE A 231 0.13 -12.53 -8.42
N HIS A 232 0.97 -11.81 -9.17
CA HIS A 232 1.29 -12.18 -10.55
C HIS A 232 1.97 -13.54 -10.66
N ALA A 233 2.87 -13.85 -9.73
CA ALA A 233 3.54 -15.15 -9.71
C ALA A 233 2.56 -16.30 -9.42
N ALA A 234 1.60 -16.09 -8.50
CA ALA A 234 0.60 -17.11 -8.16
C ALA A 234 -0.40 -17.39 -9.29
N LEU A 235 -0.74 -16.38 -10.11
CA LEU A 235 -1.64 -16.54 -11.25
C LEU A 235 -0.99 -17.20 -12.47
N ARG A 236 0.36 -17.25 -12.52
CA ARG A 236 1.12 -17.89 -13.61
C ARG A 236 1.40 -19.36 -13.36
N THR A 237 1.27 -19.82 -12.12
CA THR A 237 1.36 -21.25 -11.79
C THR A 237 0.10 -21.98 -12.26
N PRO A 238 0.20 -22.94 -13.19
CA PRO A 238 -0.92 -23.67 -13.78
C PRO A 238 -1.59 -24.64 -12.79
#